data_AF-F4S4C1-F1
#
_entry.id   AF-F4S4C1-F1
#
_cell.length_a   1.000
_cell.length_b   1.000
_cell.length_c   1.000
_cell.angle_alpha   90.00
_cell.angle_beta   90.00
_cell.angle_gamma   90.00
#
_symmetry.space_group_name_H-M   'P 1'
#
loop_
_entity.id
_entity.type
_entity.pdbx_description
1 polymer ?
#
loop_
_entity_poly.entity_id
_entity_poly.type
_entity_poly.pdbx_seq_one_letter_code
_entity_poly.pdbx_strand_id
1 'polypeptide(L)'
;MPVACGAWPAIWTVAKDGSWPAKGEIDIVEGVNFFTQNSYSAHTKDGFVMHPHGFTSKFMLDADHQNNCGVDATDNQGCGLRDRRSDAFGEPFNSAGGGVFILDWADRAIWINFYPRDEIPDHIRNGTPDPSSPWRRRPRAYFTDTSGQETGNYFQDHVLVINTNLCGKWPDGVWSADTSYAGQNQTCAAITGSDSCANYILNSGSQLGEAYWAINSIEVYNNATKANSD
;
A
#
# COMPACT_ATOMS: atom_id res chain seq x y z
N MET A 1 -7.02 1.41 11.62
CA MET A 1 -7.08 1.88 10.22
C MET A 1 -8.53 1.82 9.77
N PRO A 2 -8.93 2.63 8.77
CA PRO A 2 -10.31 2.75 8.36
C PRO A 2 -10.89 1.42 7.86
N VAL A 3 -12.11 1.09 8.31
CA VAL A 3 -12.89 -0.04 7.81
C VAL A 3 -14.36 0.37 7.67
N ALA A 4 -14.90 0.18 6.47
CA ALA A 4 -16.33 0.23 6.20
C ALA A 4 -16.57 -0.16 4.74
N CYS A 5 -17.77 -0.67 4.42
CA CYS A 5 -18.19 -0.75 3.03
C CYS A 5 -18.15 0.64 2.38
N GLY A 6 -17.48 0.74 1.25
CA GLY A 6 -17.26 1.99 0.52
C GLY A 6 -16.04 2.78 0.96
N ALA A 7 -15.37 2.43 2.07
CA ALA A 7 -14.11 3.08 2.42
C ALA A 7 -12.98 2.63 1.48
N TRP A 8 -12.14 3.58 1.07
CA TRP A 8 -10.89 3.34 0.35
C TRP A 8 -9.77 4.12 1.05
N PRO A 9 -9.21 3.58 2.14
CA PRO A 9 -8.12 4.22 2.85
C PRO A 9 -6.77 3.92 2.21
N ALA A 10 -5.91 4.94 2.20
CA ALA A 10 -4.56 4.84 1.68
C ALA A 10 -3.54 5.60 2.54
N ILE A 11 -2.37 4.98 2.75
CA ILE A 11 -1.13 5.64 3.12
C ILE A 11 -0.14 5.37 2.01
N TRP A 12 0.26 6.41 1.30
CA TRP A 12 0.98 6.31 0.06
C TRP A 12 1.88 7.53 -0.13
N THR A 13 2.75 7.47 -1.13
CA THR A 13 3.65 8.56 -1.46
C THR A 13 3.54 8.88 -2.94
N VAL A 14 3.57 10.16 -3.29
CA VAL A 14 3.48 10.62 -4.67
C VAL A 14 4.38 11.82 -4.86
N ALA A 15 4.91 11.99 -6.07
CA ALA A 15 5.71 13.16 -6.41
C ALA A 15 5.00 14.47 -6.02
N LYS A 16 5.74 15.36 -5.36
CA LYS A 16 5.26 16.68 -4.91
C LYS A 16 4.82 17.57 -6.07
N ASP A 17 5.44 17.38 -7.23
CA ASP A 17 5.22 18.16 -8.44
C ASP A 17 5.33 17.29 -9.69
N GLY A 18 5.03 17.88 -10.84
CA GLY A 18 4.96 17.19 -12.12
C GLY A 18 3.62 16.50 -12.36
N SER A 19 3.40 16.10 -13.62
CA SER A 19 2.20 15.36 -13.98
C SER A 19 2.34 13.91 -13.55
N TRP A 20 1.34 13.38 -12.83
CA TRP A 20 1.25 11.94 -12.58
C TRP A 20 1.13 11.17 -13.91
N PRO A 21 1.81 10.00 -14.07
CA PRO A 21 2.68 9.29 -13.12
C PRO A 21 4.18 9.56 -13.34
N ALA A 22 4.55 10.68 -13.99
CA ALA A 22 5.90 10.88 -14.55
C ALA A 22 7.05 10.78 -13.53
N LYS A 23 6.74 11.02 -12.26
CA LYS A 23 7.66 11.00 -11.12
C LYS A 23 7.24 10.01 -10.02
N GLY A 24 6.31 9.11 -10.33
CA GLY A 24 6.03 7.95 -9.52
C GLY A 24 5.04 8.13 -8.37
N GLU A 25 4.51 6.99 -7.95
CA GLU A 25 3.61 6.79 -6.82
C GLU A 25 3.95 5.44 -6.15
N ILE A 26 3.90 5.38 -4.83
CA ILE A 26 4.15 4.15 -4.06
C ILE A 26 3.07 4.01 -2.97
N ASP A 27 2.27 2.96 -3.05
CA ASP A 27 1.21 2.65 -2.10
C ASP A 27 1.75 1.71 -1.02
N ILE A 28 1.76 2.19 0.23
CA ILE A 28 2.31 1.47 1.39
C ILE A 28 1.20 0.68 2.08
N VAL A 29 0.05 1.32 2.25
CA VAL A 29 -1.16 0.74 2.80
C VAL A 29 -2.30 1.13 1.87
N GLU A 30 -2.95 0.17 1.25
CA GLU A 30 -4.11 0.43 0.39
C GLU A 30 -5.04 -0.77 0.32
N GLY A 31 -6.34 -0.48 0.34
CA GLY A 31 -7.39 -1.46 0.18
C GLY A 31 -8.74 -0.78 0.18
N VAL A 32 -9.80 -1.57 0.01
CA VAL A 32 -11.17 -1.07 -0.01
C VAL A 32 -12.05 -1.93 0.88
N ASN A 33 -13.19 -1.36 1.28
CA ASN A 33 -14.27 -2.09 1.96
C ASN A 33 -13.79 -2.78 3.25
N PHE A 34 -14.02 -4.08 3.35
CA PHE A 34 -13.63 -4.96 4.46
C PHE A 34 -12.49 -5.91 4.04
N PHE A 35 -11.61 -5.47 3.13
CA PHE A 35 -10.41 -6.24 2.83
C PHE A 35 -9.61 -6.51 4.11
N THR A 36 -8.89 -7.62 4.14
CA THR A 36 -8.08 -8.02 5.30
C THR A 36 -6.61 -8.24 4.94
N GLN A 37 -6.34 -8.36 3.64
CA GLN A 37 -5.00 -8.42 3.05
C GLN A 37 -4.68 -7.06 2.40
N ASN A 38 -3.59 -6.41 2.84
CA ASN A 38 -3.13 -5.12 2.32
C ASN A 38 -2.64 -5.21 0.87
N SER A 39 -2.85 -4.15 0.08
CA SER A 39 -2.22 -3.97 -1.22
C SER A 39 -1.00 -3.07 -1.10
N TYR A 40 0.04 -3.42 -1.85
CA TYR A 40 1.23 -2.61 -2.08
C TYR A 40 1.37 -2.41 -3.58
N SER A 41 1.60 -1.20 -4.04
CA SER A 41 1.75 -0.93 -5.48
C SER A 41 2.79 0.14 -5.75
N ALA A 42 3.29 0.14 -6.97
CA ALA A 42 4.00 1.26 -7.52
C ALA A 42 3.43 1.59 -8.91
N HIS A 43 3.30 2.88 -9.18
CA HIS A 43 2.82 3.41 -10.45
C HIS A 43 3.87 4.36 -11.00
N THR A 44 4.24 4.17 -12.26
CA THR A 44 5.29 4.95 -12.91
C THR A 44 4.87 5.33 -14.32
N LYS A 45 5.63 6.23 -14.95
CA LYS A 45 5.72 6.26 -16.41
C LYS A 45 6.23 4.91 -16.95
N ASP A 46 6.12 4.71 -18.25
CA ASP A 46 6.61 3.50 -18.91
C ASP A 46 8.09 3.20 -18.63
N GLY A 47 8.39 1.90 -18.58
CA GLY A 47 9.76 1.37 -18.55
C GLY A 47 10.26 0.90 -17.20
N PHE A 48 9.50 0.99 -16.11
CA PHE A 48 9.85 0.32 -14.85
C PHE A 48 9.15 -1.04 -14.79
N VAL A 49 9.93 -2.12 -14.82
CA VAL A 49 9.42 -3.48 -14.70
C VAL A 49 10.10 -4.13 -13.50
N MET A 50 9.33 -4.37 -12.43
CA MET A 50 9.89 -4.91 -11.20
C MET A 50 10.35 -6.36 -11.34
N HIS A 51 11.36 -6.78 -10.58
CA HIS A 51 11.73 -8.20 -10.49
C HIS A 51 10.55 -9.06 -9.99
N PRO A 52 10.31 -10.25 -10.57
CA PRO A 52 9.14 -11.07 -10.25
C PRO A 52 9.27 -11.88 -8.94
N HIS A 53 10.32 -11.64 -8.16
CA HIS A 53 10.65 -12.41 -6.95
C HIS A 53 11.40 -11.54 -5.93
N GLY A 54 11.61 -12.06 -4.72
CA GLY A 54 12.32 -11.35 -3.64
C GLY A 54 11.39 -10.68 -2.62
N PHE A 55 10.08 -10.95 -2.71
CA PHE A 55 9.05 -10.50 -1.79
C PHE A 55 8.14 -11.68 -1.38
N THR A 56 7.36 -11.50 -0.30
CA THR A 56 6.50 -12.56 0.25
C THR A 56 5.00 -12.40 -0.10
N SER A 57 4.63 -11.35 -0.81
CA SER A 57 3.27 -11.11 -1.32
C SER A 57 3.00 -11.83 -2.65
N LYS A 58 1.73 -11.84 -3.08
CA LYS A 58 1.31 -12.39 -4.40
C LYS A 58 1.00 -11.25 -5.36
N PHE A 59 1.22 -11.44 -6.65
CA PHE A 59 0.80 -10.46 -7.66
C PHE A 59 -0.73 -10.28 -7.67
N MET A 60 -1.16 -9.05 -7.96
CA MET A 60 -2.58 -8.71 -8.09
C MET A 60 -3.08 -8.83 -9.53
N LEU A 61 -2.21 -8.63 -10.53
CA LEU A 61 -2.55 -8.79 -11.94
C LEU A 61 -2.03 -10.13 -12.48
N ASP A 62 -2.59 -10.52 -13.61
CA ASP A 62 -2.16 -11.70 -14.35
C ASP A 62 -0.80 -11.50 -15.04
N ALA A 63 -0.20 -12.62 -15.45
CA ALA A 63 1.21 -12.74 -15.79
C ALA A 63 1.74 -11.72 -16.82
N ASP A 64 0.93 -11.30 -17.78
CA ASP A 64 1.36 -10.40 -18.86
C ASP A 64 1.71 -8.98 -18.38
N HIS A 65 1.17 -8.57 -17.22
CA HIS A 65 1.33 -7.21 -16.69
C HIS A 65 1.70 -7.17 -15.20
N GLN A 66 1.74 -8.32 -14.51
CA GLN A 66 1.88 -8.41 -13.06
C GLN A 66 3.04 -7.61 -12.46
N ASN A 67 4.15 -7.49 -13.18
CA ASN A 67 5.35 -6.81 -12.72
C ASN A 67 5.66 -5.51 -13.48
N ASN A 68 4.76 -5.06 -14.37
CA ASN A 68 4.93 -3.79 -15.06
C ASN A 68 4.30 -2.66 -14.23
N CYS A 69 5.10 -1.66 -13.83
CA CYS A 69 4.62 -0.55 -13.01
C CYS A 69 4.15 0.65 -13.86
N GLY A 70 4.33 0.60 -15.18
CA GLY A 70 3.87 1.63 -16.11
C GLY A 70 2.34 1.68 -16.20
N VAL A 71 1.75 2.84 -15.92
CA VAL A 71 0.28 2.97 -15.85
C VAL A 71 -0.40 2.79 -17.21
N ASP A 72 0.24 3.25 -18.29
CA ASP A 72 -0.30 3.16 -19.65
C ASP A 72 -0.39 1.69 -20.09
N ALA A 73 0.57 0.88 -19.67
CA ALA A 73 0.60 -0.55 -19.93
C ALA A 73 -0.36 -1.38 -19.04
N THR A 74 -0.93 -0.78 -17.99
CA THR A 74 -1.68 -1.50 -16.94
C THR A 74 -3.06 -0.91 -16.63
N ASP A 75 -3.57 0.03 -17.43
CA ASP A 75 -4.83 0.76 -17.16
C ASP A 75 -4.86 1.38 -15.73
N ASN A 76 -3.75 2.03 -15.35
CA ASN A 76 -3.55 2.65 -14.02
C ASN A 76 -3.51 1.67 -12.84
N GLN A 77 -3.31 0.38 -13.07
CA GLN A 77 -3.18 -0.59 -11.97
C GLN A 77 -1.76 -0.67 -11.41
N GLY A 78 -0.75 -0.32 -12.21
CA GLY A 78 0.65 -0.44 -11.85
C GLY A 78 1.05 -1.88 -11.51
N CYS A 79 2.17 -2.04 -10.81
CA CYS A 79 2.65 -3.35 -10.37
C CYS A 79 2.21 -3.61 -8.94
N GLY A 80 1.05 -4.26 -8.81
CA GLY A 80 0.40 -4.51 -7.52
C GLY A 80 0.78 -5.84 -6.88
N LEU A 81 0.99 -5.83 -5.57
CA LEU A 81 1.20 -6.98 -4.71
C LEU A 81 0.18 -7.00 -3.57
N ARG A 82 -0.43 -8.17 -3.33
CA ARG A 82 -1.33 -8.43 -2.21
C ARG A 82 -0.61 -9.19 -1.11
N ASP A 83 -0.66 -8.67 0.11
CA ASP A 83 -0.12 -9.39 1.27
C ASP A 83 -0.80 -10.75 1.41
N ARG A 84 -0.03 -11.77 1.80
CA ARG A 84 -0.59 -13.09 2.13
C ARG A 84 -1.15 -13.15 3.56
N ARG A 85 -0.84 -12.16 4.39
CA ARG A 85 -1.36 -12.03 5.75
C ARG A 85 -2.80 -11.51 5.73
N SER A 86 -3.69 -12.24 6.38
CA SER A 86 -5.09 -11.84 6.60
C SER A 86 -5.26 -10.81 7.73
N ASP A 87 -4.17 -10.37 8.35
CA ASP A 87 -4.12 -9.36 9.41
C ASP A 87 -3.24 -8.16 9.04
N ALA A 88 -2.95 -8.01 7.74
CA ALA A 88 -2.21 -6.85 7.24
C ALA A 88 -3.12 -5.63 6.99
N PHE A 89 -4.45 -5.79 7.00
CA PHE A 89 -5.38 -4.69 6.76
C PHE A 89 -6.71 -4.92 7.50
N GLY A 90 -7.51 -3.87 7.61
CA GLY A 90 -8.91 -3.97 8.01
C GLY A 90 -9.13 -4.36 9.48
N GLU A 91 -10.26 -5.01 9.75
CA GLU A 91 -10.65 -5.39 11.11
C GLU A 91 -9.64 -6.32 11.80
N PRO A 92 -9.03 -7.32 11.13
CA PRO A 92 -8.05 -8.16 11.78
C PRO A 92 -6.77 -7.39 12.17
N PHE A 93 -6.33 -6.43 11.36
CA PHE A 93 -5.24 -5.51 11.74
C PHE A 93 -5.63 -4.68 12.97
N ASN A 94 -6.84 -4.12 13.00
CA ASN A 94 -7.32 -3.32 14.13
C ASN A 94 -7.41 -4.15 15.41
N SER A 95 -7.95 -5.37 15.31
CA SER A 95 -8.12 -6.31 16.42
C SER A 95 -6.79 -6.77 17.01
N ALA A 96 -5.74 -6.85 16.19
CA ALA A 96 -4.37 -7.14 16.62
C ALA A 96 -3.63 -5.93 17.23
N GLY A 97 -4.30 -4.78 17.41
CA GLY A 97 -3.67 -3.55 17.92
C GLY A 97 -2.79 -2.84 16.87
N GLY A 98 -3.02 -3.14 15.59
CA GLY A 98 -2.30 -2.61 14.44
C GLY A 98 -0.87 -3.12 14.32
N GLY A 99 0.02 -2.27 13.83
CA GLY A 99 1.43 -2.61 13.63
C GLY A 99 2.22 -1.47 13.04
N VAL A 100 3.36 -1.79 12.43
CA VAL A 100 4.26 -0.84 11.78
C VAL A 100 4.46 -1.26 10.33
N PHE A 101 4.19 -0.33 9.42
CA PHE A 101 4.63 -0.41 8.03
C PHE A 101 5.94 0.35 7.87
N ILE A 102 6.84 -0.20 7.06
CA ILE A 102 8.14 0.38 6.77
C ILE A 102 8.23 0.54 5.26
N LEU A 103 8.51 1.75 4.79
CA LEU A 103 8.99 2.02 3.44
C LEU A 103 10.49 2.32 3.54
N ASP A 104 11.31 1.50 2.91
CA ASP A 104 12.74 1.70 2.80
C ASP A 104 13.09 1.98 1.34
N TRP A 105 13.51 3.20 1.05
CA TRP A 105 13.77 3.67 -0.32
C TRP A 105 15.27 3.94 -0.48
N ALA A 106 15.92 3.16 -1.34
CA ALA A 106 17.31 3.35 -1.74
C ALA A 106 17.45 3.44 -3.26
N ASP A 107 18.63 3.85 -3.74
CA ASP A 107 18.90 4.15 -5.16
C ASP A 107 18.52 3.04 -6.15
N ARG A 108 18.56 1.77 -5.72
CA ARG A 108 18.34 0.60 -6.60
C ARG A 108 17.07 -0.17 -6.30
N ALA A 109 16.41 0.12 -5.19
CA ALA A 109 15.22 -0.60 -4.79
C ALA A 109 14.43 0.10 -3.70
N ILE A 110 13.13 -0.20 -3.69
CA ILE A 110 12.20 0.15 -2.64
C ILE A 110 11.70 -1.14 -2.01
N TRP A 111 11.78 -1.22 -0.67
CA TRP A 111 11.22 -2.32 0.11
C TRP A 111 10.04 -1.80 0.92
N ILE A 112 8.96 -2.58 0.96
CA ILE A 112 7.88 -2.37 1.93
C ILE A 112 7.79 -3.59 2.82
N ASN A 113 7.73 -3.37 4.13
CA ASN A 113 7.51 -4.43 5.09
C ASN A 113 6.42 -4.06 6.10
N PHE A 114 5.84 -5.09 6.72
CA PHE A 114 4.82 -4.97 7.76
C PHE A 114 5.18 -5.87 8.94
N TYR A 115 5.19 -5.29 10.14
CA TYR A 115 5.27 -5.98 11.42
C TYR A 115 3.96 -5.79 12.19
N PRO A 116 3.21 -6.87 12.50
CA PRO A 116 2.09 -6.76 13.44
C PRO A 116 2.60 -6.36 14.83
N ARG A 117 1.71 -5.80 15.66
CA ARG A 117 2.03 -5.18 16.95
C ARG A 117 3.04 -5.95 17.81
N ASP A 118 2.90 -7.27 17.90
CA ASP A 118 3.71 -8.12 18.78
C ASP A 118 5.03 -8.57 18.14
N GLU A 119 5.20 -8.37 16.83
CA GLU A 119 6.42 -8.74 16.08
C GLU A 119 7.32 -7.52 15.77
N ILE A 120 6.96 -6.30 16.22
CA ILE A 120 7.76 -5.10 15.95
C ILE A 120 9.14 -5.22 16.64
N PRO A 121 10.25 -5.15 15.89
CA PRO A 121 11.60 -5.24 16.45
C PRO A 121 11.95 -4.07 17.38
N ASP A 122 12.78 -4.32 18.41
CA ASP A 122 13.15 -3.29 19.41
C ASP A 122 13.80 -2.06 18.80
N HIS A 123 14.65 -2.23 17.80
CA HIS A 123 15.33 -1.12 17.16
C HIS A 123 14.37 -0.21 16.35
N ILE A 124 13.21 -0.72 15.92
CA ILE A 124 12.10 0.12 15.41
C ILE A 124 11.37 0.79 16.57
N ARG A 125 11.04 0.04 17.64
CA ARG A 125 10.33 0.61 18.81
C ARG A 125 11.11 1.74 19.48
N ASN A 126 12.44 1.66 19.46
CA ASN A 126 13.34 2.63 20.08
C ASN A 126 13.76 3.78 19.15
N GLY A 127 13.23 3.84 17.93
CA GLY A 127 13.55 4.90 16.97
C GLY A 127 14.99 4.86 16.46
N THR A 128 15.58 3.68 16.39
CA THR A 128 16.95 3.44 15.89
C THR A 128 16.94 2.38 14.79
N PRO A 129 16.24 2.62 13.66
CA PRO A 129 16.14 1.64 12.59
C PRO A 129 17.53 1.23 12.08
N ASP A 130 17.74 -0.07 11.90
CA ASP A 130 18.98 -0.65 11.39
C ASP A 130 18.67 -1.25 10.02
N PRO A 131 19.15 -0.65 8.91
CA PRO A 131 18.90 -1.17 7.56
C PRO A 131 19.45 -2.57 7.30
N SER A 132 20.37 -3.08 8.15
CA SER A 132 20.86 -4.46 8.08
C SER A 132 19.87 -5.48 8.67
N SER A 133 18.82 -5.00 9.33
CA SER A 133 17.72 -5.77 9.91
C SER A 133 16.97 -6.62 8.87
N PRO A 134 16.29 -7.71 9.29
CA PRO A 134 15.66 -8.65 8.37
C PRO A 134 14.59 -8.08 7.43
N TRP A 135 14.10 -6.84 7.61
CA TRP A 135 13.03 -6.29 6.76
C TRP A 135 13.41 -6.22 5.28
N ARG A 136 14.70 -6.06 4.93
CA ARG A 136 15.17 -6.13 3.53
C ARG A 136 15.29 -7.56 2.99
N ARG A 137 15.38 -8.57 3.86
CA ARG A 137 15.61 -9.98 3.47
C ARG A 137 14.35 -10.70 3.04
N ARG A 138 13.21 -10.36 3.64
CA ARG A 138 11.89 -10.93 3.32
C ARG A 138 10.80 -9.84 3.37
N PRO A 139 10.89 -8.83 2.48
CA PRO A 139 9.91 -7.76 2.44
C PRO A 139 8.55 -8.27 1.95
N ARG A 140 7.49 -7.51 2.24
CA ARG A 140 6.16 -7.71 1.67
C ARG A 140 6.12 -7.27 0.21
N ALA A 141 6.79 -6.17 -0.13
CA ALA A 141 6.96 -5.72 -1.51
C ALA A 141 8.42 -5.35 -1.77
N TYR A 142 8.88 -5.61 -2.99
CA TYR A 142 10.24 -5.32 -3.41
C TYR A 142 10.22 -4.79 -4.85
N PHE A 143 10.29 -3.46 -4.99
CA PHE A 143 10.28 -2.79 -6.28
C PHE A 143 11.72 -2.47 -6.68
N THR A 144 12.23 -3.22 -7.64
CA THR A 144 13.56 -3.04 -8.22
C THR A 144 13.48 -3.35 -9.70
N ASP A 145 14.05 -2.47 -10.51
CA ASP A 145 13.88 -2.55 -11.95
C ASP A 145 14.76 -3.65 -12.57
N THR A 146 14.15 -4.47 -13.43
CA THR A 146 14.81 -5.59 -14.11
C THR A 146 15.89 -5.15 -15.11
N SER A 147 15.83 -3.90 -15.60
CA SER A 147 16.89 -3.33 -16.45
C SER A 147 18.05 -2.76 -15.63
N GLY A 148 17.94 -2.80 -14.30
CA GLY A 148 18.95 -2.31 -13.37
C GLY A 148 18.99 -0.79 -13.28
N GLN A 149 17.95 -0.06 -13.69
CA GLN A 149 17.90 1.39 -13.51
C GLN A 149 17.74 1.77 -12.03
N GLU A 150 18.16 2.99 -11.72
CA GLU A 150 17.97 3.56 -10.39
C GLU A 150 16.52 3.99 -10.20
N THR A 151 16.03 3.86 -8.96
CA THR A 151 14.66 4.27 -8.61
C THR A 151 14.42 5.74 -8.92
N GLY A 152 15.46 6.59 -8.83
CA GLY A 152 15.39 8.02 -9.15
C GLY A 152 14.97 8.35 -10.59
N ASN A 153 15.07 7.40 -11.52
CA ASN A 153 14.57 7.58 -12.88
C ASN A 153 13.04 7.58 -12.96
N TYR A 154 12.36 7.06 -11.95
CA TYR A 154 10.92 6.81 -11.95
C TYR A 154 10.20 7.40 -10.73
N PHE A 155 10.87 7.49 -9.58
CA PHE A 155 10.34 8.02 -8.32
C PHE A 155 11.17 9.23 -7.91
N GLN A 156 10.54 10.40 -7.73
CA GLN A 156 11.26 11.66 -7.46
C GLN A 156 10.49 12.56 -6.50
N ASP A 157 11.16 13.00 -5.42
CA ASP A 157 10.67 14.03 -4.48
C ASP A 157 9.22 13.82 -4.02
N HIS A 158 8.94 12.68 -3.38
CA HIS A 158 7.60 12.36 -2.93
C HIS A 158 7.16 13.15 -1.67
N VAL A 159 5.87 13.38 -1.55
CA VAL A 159 5.18 13.71 -0.30
C VAL A 159 4.42 12.49 0.22
N LEU A 160 4.31 12.36 1.54
CA LEU A 160 3.45 11.37 2.19
C LEU A 160 2.00 11.85 2.17
N VAL A 161 1.09 11.00 1.71
CA VAL A 161 -0.34 11.25 1.69
C VAL A 161 -1.05 10.21 2.57
N ILE A 162 -1.97 10.70 3.39
CA ILE A 162 -2.86 9.88 4.22
C ILE A 162 -4.28 10.35 3.94
N ASN A 163 -5.09 9.47 3.39
CA ASN A 163 -6.49 9.77 3.13
C ASN A 163 -7.39 8.56 3.32
N THR A 164 -8.69 8.84 3.35
CA THR A 164 -9.74 7.84 3.17
C THR A 164 -10.69 8.41 2.15
N ASN A 165 -10.67 7.86 0.94
CA ASN A 165 -11.71 8.16 -0.03
C ASN A 165 -12.96 7.33 0.29
N LEU A 166 -14.13 7.78 -0.19
CA LEU A 166 -15.38 7.04 -0.10
C LEU A 166 -15.89 6.76 -1.52
N CYS A 167 -16.16 5.50 -1.81
CA CYS A 167 -16.51 4.99 -3.14
C CYS A 167 -15.41 5.26 -4.18
N GLY A 168 -15.79 5.41 -5.46
CA GLY A 168 -14.87 5.63 -6.57
C GLY A 168 -14.51 4.34 -7.29
N LYS A 169 -13.62 4.44 -8.29
CA LYS A 169 -13.33 3.38 -9.28
C LYS A 169 -13.17 2.01 -8.62
N TRP A 170 -12.41 1.92 -7.52
CA TRP A 170 -12.14 0.64 -6.87
C TRP A 170 -13.31 0.12 -6.02
N PRO A 171 -13.81 0.81 -4.96
CA PRO A 171 -14.94 0.27 -4.20
C PRO A 171 -16.19 0.01 -5.05
N ASP A 172 -16.48 0.87 -6.04
CA ASP A 172 -17.62 0.70 -6.95
C ASP A 172 -17.42 -0.53 -7.84
N GLY A 173 -16.21 -0.73 -8.37
CA GLY A 173 -15.86 -1.86 -9.23
C GLY A 173 -15.96 -3.22 -8.55
N VAL A 174 -15.82 -3.28 -7.22
CA VAL A 174 -15.90 -4.53 -6.45
C VAL A 174 -17.12 -4.62 -5.53
N TRP A 175 -18.05 -3.65 -5.58
CA TRP A 175 -19.17 -3.53 -4.64
C TRP A 175 -19.99 -4.81 -4.49
N SER A 176 -20.29 -5.44 -5.63
CA SER A 176 -21.09 -6.68 -5.74
C SER A 176 -20.25 -7.89 -6.15
N ALA A 177 -18.92 -7.76 -6.23
CA ALA A 177 -18.02 -8.82 -6.70
C ALA A 177 -17.51 -9.67 -5.53
N ASP A 178 -17.26 -10.96 -5.79
CA ASP A 178 -16.53 -11.81 -4.86
C ASP A 178 -15.10 -11.26 -4.69
N THR A 179 -14.75 -10.96 -3.45
CA THR A 179 -13.45 -10.41 -3.04
C THR A 179 -12.76 -11.29 -2.00
N SER A 180 -13.11 -12.58 -1.95
CA SER A 180 -12.47 -13.58 -1.10
C SER A 180 -10.96 -13.66 -1.33
N TYR A 181 -10.48 -13.35 -2.54
CA TYR A 181 -9.05 -13.22 -2.85
C TYR A 181 -8.32 -12.16 -2.01
N ALA A 182 -9.04 -11.16 -1.51
CA ALA A 182 -8.61 -10.07 -0.64
C ALA A 182 -9.04 -10.26 0.83
N GLY A 183 -9.65 -11.41 1.14
CA GLY A 183 -10.04 -11.83 2.47
C GLY A 183 -11.36 -11.23 2.97
N GLN A 184 -12.19 -10.73 2.06
CA GLN A 184 -13.57 -10.32 2.33
C GLN A 184 -14.52 -11.38 1.74
N ASN A 185 -15.23 -12.11 2.61
CA ASN A 185 -16.06 -13.24 2.18
C ASN A 185 -17.51 -12.86 1.80
N GLN A 186 -17.96 -11.65 2.12
CA GLN A 186 -19.27 -11.14 1.76
C GLN A 186 -19.12 -9.83 0.99
N THR A 187 -19.86 -9.68 -0.10
CA THR A 187 -19.83 -8.44 -0.90
C THR A 187 -20.45 -7.28 -0.13
N CYS A 188 -20.06 -6.05 -0.45
CA CYS A 188 -20.65 -4.89 0.22
C CYS A 188 -22.13 -4.71 -0.11
N ALA A 189 -22.56 -5.08 -1.32
CA ALA A 189 -23.97 -5.18 -1.65
C ALA A 189 -24.72 -6.14 -0.71
N ALA A 190 -24.14 -7.30 -0.38
CA ALA A 190 -24.74 -8.27 0.52
C ALA A 190 -24.71 -7.82 1.99
N ILE A 191 -23.61 -7.21 2.45
CA ILE A 191 -23.46 -6.71 3.84
C ILE A 191 -24.46 -5.59 4.10
N THR A 192 -24.62 -4.67 3.15
CA THR A 192 -25.36 -3.43 3.35
C THR A 192 -26.80 -3.49 2.85
N GLY A 193 -27.11 -4.44 1.94
CA GLY A 193 -28.38 -4.47 1.21
C GLY A 193 -28.55 -3.33 0.21
N SER A 194 -27.50 -2.55 -0.08
CA SER A 194 -27.56 -1.40 -0.98
C SER A 194 -27.02 -1.73 -2.37
N ASP A 195 -27.72 -1.23 -3.40
CA ASP A 195 -27.38 -1.46 -4.81
C ASP A 195 -26.09 -0.75 -5.26
N SER A 196 -25.66 0.28 -4.53
CA SER A 196 -24.42 1.01 -4.87
C SER A 196 -23.74 1.63 -3.65
N CYS A 197 -22.43 1.82 -3.76
CA CYS A 197 -21.64 2.46 -2.72
C CYS A 197 -22.15 3.88 -2.42
N ALA A 198 -22.38 4.69 -3.46
CA ALA A 198 -22.84 6.06 -3.29
C ALA A 198 -24.17 6.14 -2.53
N ASN A 199 -25.12 5.26 -2.84
CA ASN A 199 -26.39 5.19 -2.13
C ASN A 199 -26.20 4.80 -0.66
N TYR A 200 -25.34 3.82 -0.39
CA TYR A 200 -25.01 3.41 0.98
C TYR A 200 -24.39 4.57 1.78
N ILE A 201 -23.32 5.20 1.25
CA ILE A 201 -22.60 6.29 1.95
C ILE A 201 -23.53 7.47 2.26
N LEU A 202 -24.36 7.89 1.30
CA LEU A 202 -25.29 9.02 1.49
C LEU A 202 -26.34 8.76 2.57
N ASN A 203 -26.76 7.51 2.76
CA ASN A 203 -27.88 7.15 3.64
C ASN A 203 -27.46 6.42 4.93
N SER A 204 -26.19 6.03 5.06
CA SER A 204 -25.71 5.16 6.15
C SER A 204 -24.46 5.70 6.85
N GLY A 205 -24.31 7.03 6.94
CA GLY A 205 -23.14 7.66 7.55
C GLY A 205 -22.82 7.20 8.98
N SER A 206 -23.83 6.78 9.75
CA SER A 206 -23.63 6.21 11.09
C SER A 206 -22.87 4.88 11.12
N GLN A 207 -22.79 4.18 9.99
CA GLN A 207 -22.05 2.92 9.84
C GLN A 207 -20.57 3.15 9.52
N LEU A 208 -20.12 4.39 9.34
CA LEU A 208 -18.73 4.73 9.03
C LEU A 208 -17.88 5.01 10.29
N GLY A 209 -18.36 4.59 11.47
CA GLY A 209 -17.69 4.85 12.75
C GLY A 209 -16.26 4.31 12.85
N GLU A 210 -15.96 3.21 12.17
CA GLU A 210 -14.63 2.60 12.12
C GLU A 210 -13.78 3.08 10.93
N ALA A 211 -14.25 4.04 10.14
CA ALA A 211 -13.54 4.59 8.99
C ALA A 211 -12.50 5.68 9.35
N TYR A 212 -11.67 5.44 10.38
CA TYR A 212 -10.68 6.40 10.86
C TYR A 212 -9.25 5.83 10.97
N TRP A 213 -8.27 6.73 10.87
CA TRP A 213 -6.87 6.46 11.17
C TRP A 213 -6.57 6.81 12.62
N ALA A 214 -6.00 5.87 13.36
CA ALA A 214 -5.31 6.13 14.63
C ALA A 214 -3.82 5.86 14.43
N ILE A 215 -3.03 6.93 14.33
CA ILE A 215 -1.61 6.88 14.01
C ILE A 215 -0.84 7.29 15.26
N ASN A 216 0.00 6.38 15.78
CA ASN A 216 0.83 6.66 16.95
C ASN A 216 2.02 7.57 16.60
N SER A 217 2.75 7.23 15.53
CA SER A 217 3.88 8.02 15.04
C SER A 217 4.07 7.84 13.54
N ILE A 218 4.71 8.84 12.93
CA ILE A 218 5.29 8.80 11.59
C ILE A 218 6.70 9.31 11.76
N GLU A 219 7.69 8.49 11.41
CA GLU A 219 9.09 8.79 11.62
C GLU A 219 9.84 8.61 10.30
N VAL A 220 10.62 9.62 9.93
CA VAL A 220 11.41 9.62 8.69
C VAL A 220 12.88 9.66 9.05
N TYR A 221 13.62 8.70 8.51
CA TYR A 221 15.04 8.54 8.75
C TYR A 221 15.78 8.72 7.45
N ASN A 222 16.83 9.53 7.49
CA ASN A 222 17.78 9.64 6.39
C ASN A 222 19.09 9.03 6.85
N ASN A 223 19.77 8.30 5.96
CA ASN A 223 21.17 7.98 6.18
C ASN A 223 21.92 9.31 6.23
N ALA A 224 22.32 9.74 7.43
CA ALA A 224 23.22 10.88 7.55
C ALA A 224 24.49 10.55 6.76
N THR A 225 24.65 11.13 5.57
CA THR A 225 25.99 11.46 5.12
C THR A 225 26.58 12.26 6.27
N LYS A 226 27.65 11.76 6.88
CA LYS A 226 28.57 12.66 7.57
C LYS A 226 28.91 13.72 6.53
N ALA A 227 28.34 14.91 6.68
CA ALA A 227 28.91 16.09 6.08
C ALA A 227 30.30 16.17 6.69
N ASN A 228 31.31 15.69 5.96
CA ASN A 228 32.67 16.11 6.22
C ASN A 228 32.66 17.62 5.95
N SER A 229 32.59 18.38 7.03
CA SER A 229 32.97 19.78 7.04
C SER A 229 34.47 19.84 6.79
N ASP A 230 34.85 20.23 5.58
CA ASP A 230 36.12 20.92 5.31
C ASP A 230 35.80 22.39 5.00
#